data_AF-A0A8S3F4J8-F1
#
_entry.id   AF-A0A8S3F4J8-F1
#
_cell.length_a   1.000
_cell.length_b   1.000
_cell.length_c   1.000
_cell.angle_alpha   90.00
_cell.angle_beta   90.00
_cell.angle_gamma   90.00
#
_symmetry.space_group_name_H-M   'P 1'
#
loop_
_entity.id
_entity.type
_entity.pdbx_description
1 polymer ?
#
loop_
_entity_poly.entity_id
_entity_poly.type
_entity_poly.pdbx_seq_one_letter_code
_entity_poly.pdbx_strand_id
1 'polypeptide(L)'
;MLDRAILERVVIDYKDIMKDCQDNQVQNALNIPYFEGDFWSNIIEESIKELDQEEEDRRKQEVEAARAIEDGGFDDPIEPEDPTDISDKRKSANTHKKKNLKKTTASQRKVAKKQMSNCTDLLSKIFATMEKHKEAFFVIRLRNPIASCPAVNDTDALIQCDLMDTRDAFLNFARDKHYEFSSLRRAKFSTLALLYELHTSTTDKFTYNCNACRHQCEIRYHCTVCDDFDLCEKCYHTEPKHEHRMERSVPSIVDVSQDGEQNSLNSNDKSIASPQLQRQQSMQRCIEALLHAVNCRNANCVNRSCFRYKRVIQHTKECKGKNSQCNVCKQVIFLCWYHAKSCMDLNCQVPFCTNLKTKIQKQRATSLQTDRRRMQAMMQQRTNTMQTQQQSQSQPQAQPGK
;
A
#
# COMPACT_ATOMS: atom_id res chain seq x y z
N MET A 1 18.76 -28.93 -11.41
CA MET A 1 18.92 -27.56 -11.95
C MET A 1 20.18 -26.94 -11.35
N LEU A 2 20.24 -26.82 -10.02
CA LEU A 2 21.38 -26.22 -9.31
C LEU A 2 22.72 -26.94 -9.60
N ASP A 3 22.73 -28.27 -9.75
CA ASP A 3 23.95 -29.02 -10.14
C ASP A 3 24.55 -28.52 -11.46
N ARG A 4 23.69 -28.22 -12.44
CA ARG A 4 24.10 -27.66 -13.73
C ARG A 4 24.66 -26.26 -13.55
N ALA A 5 24.05 -25.44 -12.70
CA ALA A 5 24.54 -24.10 -12.38
C ALA A 5 25.89 -24.13 -11.63
N ILE A 6 26.18 -25.19 -10.85
CA ILE A 6 27.51 -25.44 -10.27
C ILE A 6 28.52 -25.82 -11.35
N LEU A 7 28.17 -26.74 -12.27
CA LEU A 7 29.04 -27.13 -13.40
C LEU A 7 29.37 -25.92 -14.31
N GLU A 8 28.39 -25.04 -14.53
CA GLU A 8 28.53 -23.79 -15.30
C GLU A 8 29.14 -22.63 -14.47
N ARG A 9 29.50 -22.88 -13.20
CA ARG A 9 30.13 -21.92 -12.26
C ARG A 9 29.32 -20.64 -11.97
N VAL A 10 28.00 -20.73 -12.13
CA VAL A 10 27.03 -19.68 -11.76
C VAL A 10 26.67 -19.77 -10.27
N VAL A 11 26.59 -20.98 -9.73
CA VAL A 11 26.36 -21.28 -8.31
C VAL A 11 27.63 -21.86 -7.70
N ILE A 12 27.96 -21.47 -6.48
CA ILE A 12 29.12 -22.00 -5.72
C ILE A 12 28.71 -23.30 -5.02
N ASP A 13 27.71 -23.21 -4.16
CA ASP A 13 27.05 -24.34 -3.50
C ASP A 13 25.57 -24.01 -3.25
N TYR A 14 24.80 -25.03 -2.87
CA TYR A 14 23.48 -24.87 -2.31
C TYR A 14 23.28 -25.83 -1.15
N LYS A 15 22.41 -25.46 -0.21
CA LYS A 15 22.12 -26.22 1.01
C LYS A 15 20.64 -26.15 1.31
N ASP A 16 20.16 -27.07 2.13
CA ASP A 16 18.88 -26.89 2.81
C ASP A 16 18.99 -25.77 3.86
N ILE A 17 17.87 -25.13 4.20
CA ILE A 17 17.84 -23.99 5.12
C ILE A 17 18.36 -24.33 6.53
N MET A 18 18.09 -25.54 7.03
CA MET A 18 18.56 -25.98 8.35
C MET A 18 20.08 -26.04 8.37
N LYS A 19 20.69 -26.69 7.37
CA LYS A 19 22.14 -26.83 7.27
C LYS A 19 22.85 -25.49 7.11
N ASP A 20 22.30 -24.55 6.34
CA ASP A 20 22.89 -23.22 6.24
C ASP A 20 22.78 -22.44 7.56
N CYS A 21 21.66 -22.52 8.30
CA CYS A 21 21.54 -21.94 9.63
C CYS A 21 22.52 -22.55 10.65
N GLN A 22 22.79 -23.85 10.57
CA GLN A 22 23.78 -24.55 11.40
C GLN A 22 25.21 -24.09 11.08
N ASP A 23 25.57 -24.11 9.78
CA ASP A 23 26.91 -23.70 9.31
C ASP A 23 27.20 -22.22 9.62
N ASN A 24 26.18 -21.34 9.57
CA ASN A 24 26.28 -19.93 9.92
C ASN A 24 26.00 -19.63 11.41
N GLN A 25 25.81 -20.67 12.24
CA GLN A 25 25.59 -20.58 13.69
C GLN A 25 24.49 -19.60 14.11
N VAL A 26 23.33 -19.61 13.45
CA VAL A 26 22.22 -18.67 13.70
C VAL A 26 21.72 -18.75 15.16
N GLN A 27 21.96 -17.69 15.95
CA GLN A 27 21.53 -17.56 17.35
C GLN A 27 20.34 -16.59 17.56
N ASN A 28 19.73 -16.07 16.49
CA ASN A 28 18.63 -15.12 16.57
C ASN A 28 17.71 -15.27 15.35
N ALA A 29 16.39 -15.27 15.56
CA ALA A 29 15.41 -15.30 14.48
C ALA A 29 15.54 -14.11 13.51
N LEU A 30 16.07 -12.98 13.96
CA LEU A 30 16.39 -11.81 13.13
C LEU A 30 17.44 -12.08 12.04
N ASN A 31 18.21 -13.16 12.15
CA ASN A 31 19.21 -13.55 11.14
C ASN A 31 18.63 -14.51 10.08
N ILE A 32 17.37 -14.93 10.22
CA ILE A 32 16.66 -15.70 9.21
C ILE A 32 16.13 -14.71 8.15
N PRO A 33 16.36 -14.93 6.85
CA PRO A 33 15.85 -14.04 5.81
C PRO A 33 14.33 -13.88 5.87
N TYR A 34 13.85 -12.62 5.84
CA TYR A 34 12.42 -12.30 5.80
C TYR A 34 12.03 -11.93 4.38
N PHE A 35 11.11 -12.69 3.79
CA PHE A 35 10.56 -12.46 2.45
C PHE A 35 9.04 -12.29 2.53
N GLU A 36 8.49 -11.44 1.67
CA GLU A 36 7.05 -11.20 1.61
C GLU A 36 6.31 -12.44 1.09
N GLY A 37 5.27 -12.87 1.82
CA GLY A 37 4.49 -14.06 1.48
C GLY A 37 5.19 -15.41 1.69
N ASP A 38 6.41 -15.44 2.24
CA ASP A 38 7.15 -16.69 2.48
C ASP A 38 6.65 -17.46 3.71
N PHE A 39 6.90 -18.77 3.70
CA PHE A 39 6.57 -19.70 4.77
C PHE A 39 7.23 -19.32 6.11
N TRP A 40 8.51 -18.97 6.11
CA TRP A 40 9.24 -18.71 7.36
C TRP A 40 8.74 -17.44 8.07
N SER A 41 8.39 -16.40 7.32
CA SER A 41 7.76 -15.19 7.85
C SER A 41 6.50 -15.51 8.67
N ASN A 42 5.61 -16.36 8.11
CA ASN A 42 4.39 -16.79 8.79
C ASN A 42 4.66 -17.69 10.01
N ILE A 43 5.55 -18.69 9.87
CA ILE A 43 5.89 -19.61 10.97
C ILE A 43 6.53 -18.88 12.15
N ILE A 44 7.35 -17.86 11.91
CA ILE A 44 7.94 -17.04 12.98
C ILE A 44 6.85 -16.25 13.71
N GLU A 45 5.92 -15.62 12.99
CA GLU A 45 4.78 -14.92 13.59
C GLU A 45 3.86 -15.85 14.40
N GLU A 46 3.53 -17.03 13.88
CA GLU A 46 2.73 -18.03 14.57
C GLU A 46 3.43 -18.53 15.84
N SER A 47 4.72 -18.86 15.75
CA SER A 47 5.54 -19.30 16.89
C SER A 47 5.63 -18.26 18.00
N ILE A 48 5.70 -16.96 17.66
CA ILE A 48 5.66 -15.86 18.64
C ILE A 48 4.29 -15.80 19.33
N LYS A 49 3.19 -15.82 18.55
CA LYS A 49 1.82 -15.79 19.09
C LYS A 49 1.54 -16.98 20.03
N GLU A 50 2.02 -18.17 19.69
CA GLU A 50 1.93 -19.34 20.56
C GLU A 50 2.69 -19.16 21.88
N LEU A 51 3.95 -18.68 21.82
CA LEU A 51 4.78 -18.50 23.02
C LEU A 51 4.23 -17.40 23.95
N ASP A 52 3.67 -16.33 23.42
CA ASP A 52 3.00 -15.30 24.21
C ASP A 52 1.74 -15.84 24.90
N GLN A 53 0.99 -16.73 24.23
CA GLN A 53 -0.18 -17.41 24.81
C GLN A 53 0.22 -18.42 25.89
N GLU A 54 1.26 -19.24 25.66
CA GLU A 54 1.83 -20.17 26.65
C GLU A 54 2.35 -19.44 27.90
N GLU A 55 2.98 -18.28 27.72
CA GLU A 55 3.45 -17.41 28.82
C GLU A 55 2.27 -16.87 29.65
N GLU A 56 1.22 -16.38 28.99
CA GLU A 56 0.05 -15.81 29.65
C GLU A 56 -0.79 -16.87 30.39
N ASP A 57 -0.96 -18.07 29.81
CA ASP A 57 -1.66 -19.17 30.49
C ASP A 57 -0.86 -19.73 31.67
N ARG A 58 0.48 -19.75 31.58
CA ARG A 58 1.34 -20.07 32.73
C ARG A 58 1.19 -19.04 33.86
N ARG A 59 1.10 -17.74 33.53
CA ARG A 59 0.85 -16.69 34.54
C ARG A 59 -0.51 -16.83 35.21
N LYS A 60 -1.56 -17.17 34.46
CA LYS A 60 -2.89 -17.46 35.05
C LYS A 60 -2.84 -18.62 36.02
N GLN A 61 -2.16 -19.72 35.65
CA GLN A 61 -1.98 -20.88 36.54
C GLN A 61 -1.17 -20.53 37.79
N GLU A 62 -0.11 -19.72 37.68
CA GLU A 62 0.67 -19.24 38.81
C GLU A 62 -0.18 -18.38 39.77
N VAL A 63 -1.07 -17.52 39.25
CA VAL A 63 -2.00 -16.69 40.05
C VAL A 63 -3.11 -17.52 40.69
N GLU A 64 -3.67 -18.50 39.98
CA GLU A 64 -4.72 -19.39 40.50
C GLU A 64 -4.17 -20.29 41.62
N ALA A 65 -2.98 -20.86 41.42
CA ALA A 65 -2.27 -21.64 42.43
C ALA A 65 -1.93 -20.81 43.69
N ALA A 66 -1.57 -19.53 43.52
CA ALA A 66 -1.33 -18.63 44.66
C ALA A 66 -2.62 -18.38 45.47
N ARG A 67 -3.75 -18.11 44.80
CA ARG A 67 -5.05 -17.91 45.46
C ARG A 67 -5.53 -19.15 46.22
N ALA A 68 -5.35 -20.34 45.65
CA ALA A 68 -5.71 -21.60 46.28
C ALA A 68 -4.93 -21.90 47.58
N ILE A 69 -3.78 -21.23 47.79
CA ILE A 69 -2.99 -21.34 49.03
C ILE A 69 -3.48 -20.36 50.11
N GLU A 70 -4.03 -19.20 49.73
CA GLU A 70 -4.55 -18.20 50.68
C GLU A 70 -5.92 -18.58 51.26
N ASP A 71 -6.79 -19.24 50.48
CA ASP A 71 -8.16 -19.58 50.88
C ASP A 71 -8.26 -20.84 51.80
N GLY A 72 -7.16 -21.59 51.96
CA GLY A 72 -7.11 -22.85 52.73
C GLY A 72 -6.85 -22.71 54.24
N GLY A 73 -7.17 -21.56 54.84
CA GLY A 73 -6.50 -21.05 56.04
C GLY A 73 -7.35 -20.77 57.30
N PHE A 74 -8.52 -21.39 57.51
CA PHE A 74 -9.27 -21.23 58.77
C PHE A 74 -10.21 -22.41 59.11
N ASP A 75 -9.88 -23.20 60.13
CA ASP A 75 -10.81 -23.61 61.20
C ASP A 75 -10.03 -24.33 62.33
N ASP A 76 -10.25 -23.92 63.58
CA ASP A 76 -9.44 -24.34 64.75
C ASP A 76 -10.37 -24.81 65.90
N PRO A 77 -10.46 -26.12 66.19
CA PRO A 77 -11.40 -26.62 67.20
C PRO A 77 -10.91 -26.46 68.65
N ILE A 78 -11.80 -25.90 69.49
CA ILE A 78 -11.61 -25.60 70.93
C ILE A 78 -11.50 -26.88 71.79
N GLU A 79 -10.51 -26.93 72.69
CA GLU A 79 -10.43 -27.92 73.81
C GLU A 79 -11.12 -27.41 75.09
N PRO A 80 -11.70 -28.31 75.90
CA PRO A 80 -11.93 -28.10 77.33
C PRO A 80 -11.10 -29.06 78.23
N GLU A 81 -11.05 -28.74 79.54
CA GLU A 81 -9.99 -29.12 80.48
C GLU A 81 -10.05 -30.54 81.11
N ASP A 82 -8.90 -30.97 81.66
CA ASP A 82 -8.58 -32.22 82.38
C ASP A 82 -9.15 -32.23 83.83
N PRO A 83 -9.33 -33.38 84.54
CA PRO A 83 -8.21 -33.88 85.38
C PRO A 83 -8.14 -35.40 85.76
N THR A 84 -6.89 -35.87 85.94
CA THR A 84 -6.36 -36.77 87.02
C THR A 84 -6.44 -38.33 87.02
N ASP A 85 -5.24 -38.92 87.15
CA ASP A 85 -4.75 -40.00 88.06
C ASP A 85 -4.49 -41.49 87.65
N ILE A 86 -3.17 -41.81 87.63
CA ILE A 86 -2.41 -43.00 88.14
C ILE A 86 -2.72 -44.48 87.75
N SER A 87 -1.70 -45.08 87.09
CA SER A 87 -1.12 -46.45 87.24
C SER A 87 -1.45 -47.65 86.29
N ASP A 88 -0.36 -48.09 85.65
CA ASP A 88 0.18 -49.47 85.48
C ASP A 88 -0.25 -50.48 84.36
N LYS A 89 0.81 -51.05 83.75
CA LYS A 89 0.96 -52.36 83.04
C LYS A 89 0.22 -52.74 81.72
N ARG A 90 1.00 -52.56 80.63
CA ARG A 90 1.41 -53.55 79.58
C ARG A 90 0.41 -54.19 78.57
N LYS A 91 0.75 -53.94 77.29
CA LYS A 91 0.71 -54.81 76.08
C LYS A 91 -0.63 -55.04 75.32
N SER A 92 -0.75 -54.33 74.18
CA SER A 92 -0.69 -54.90 72.79
C SER A 92 -1.83 -54.44 71.85
N ALA A 93 -1.44 -53.91 70.67
CA ALA A 93 -2.22 -53.70 69.43
C ALA A 93 -3.59 -52.97 69.54
N ASN A 94 -3.79 -51.79 68.92
CA ASN A 94 -3.80 -51.67 67.45
C ASN A 94 -3.62 -50.23 66.91
N THR A 95 -3.31 -50.13 65.61
CA THR A 95 -3.37 -48.98 64.67
C THR A 95 -4.07 -47.65 65.06
N HIS A 96 -3.37 -46.49 64.93
CA HIS A 96 -3.59 -45.48 63.85
C HIS A 96 -2.74 -44.17 63.97
N LYS A 97 -2.33 -43.63 62.80
CA LYS A 97 -1.63 -42.33 62.52
C LYS A 97 -1.98 -41.14 63.45
N LYS A 98 -1.03 -40.27 63.85
CA LYS A 98 -0.51 -39.14 63.03
C LYS A 98 0.72 -38.40 63.62
N LYS A 99 1.56 -37.89 62.70
CA LYS A 99 2.40 -36.67 62.70
C LYS A 99 3.21 -36.25 63.95
N ASN A 100 4.51 -36.04 63.73
CA ASN A 100 5.15 -34.80 64.20
C ASN A 100 6.09 -34.26 63.11
N LEU A 101 5.84 -33.06 62.59
CA LEU A 101 6.60 -32.40 61.53
C LEU A 101 7.19 -31.11 62.10
N LYS A 102 8.50 -31.08 62.34
CA LYS A 102 9.20 -29.82 62.65
C LYS A 102 9.65 -29.13 61.36
N LYS A 103 9.30 -27.84 61.26
CA LYS A 103 9.83 -26.88 60.28
C LYS A 103 11.36 -26.91 60.23
N THR A 104 11.93 -26.82 59.03
CA THR A 104 13.10 -26.04 58.60
C THR A 104 13.44 -26.48 57.16
N THR A 105 13.92 -25.67 56.22
CA THR A 105 14.30 -24.24 56.21
C THR A 105 13.80 -23.61 54.91
N ALA A 106 13.53 -22.30 54.92
CA ALA A 106 13.41 -21.55 53.67
C ALA A 106 14.79 -21.48 53.00
N SER A 107 14.89 -21.93 51.74
CA SER A 107 16.11 -21.78 50.96
C SER A 107 15.85 -20.95 49.70
N GLN A 108 16.51 -19.82 49.67
CA GLN A 108 16.45 -18.78 48.66
C GLN A 108 16.65 -19.34 47.25
N ARG A 109 15.71 -19.08 46.33
CA ARG A 109 16.06 -18.90 44.92
C ARG A 109 15.54 -17.56 44.43
N LYS A 110 16.50 -16.71 44.05
CA LYS A 110 16.29 -15.37 43.51
C LYS A 110 15.32 -15.45 42.33
N VAL A 111 14.27 -14.62 42.35
CA VAL A 111 13.53 -14.24 41.14
C VAL A 111 14.43 -13.31 40.32
N ALA A 112 15.48 -13.87 39.73
CA ALA A 112 16.22 -13.22 38.67
C ALA A 112 15.29 -13.16 37.46
N LYS A 113 15.10 -11.96 36.88
CA LYS A 113 14.30 -11.71 35.68
C LYS A 113 14.48 -12.84 34.65
N LYS A 114 13.51 -13.75 34.55
CA LYS A 114 13.47 -14.82 33.54
C LYS A 114 12.96 -14.26 32.21
N GLN A 115 13.66 -13.25 31.70
CA GLN A 115 13.36 -12.58 30.44
C GLN A 115 14.28 -13.08 29.29
N MET A 116 15.06 -14.14 29.56
CA MET A 116 16.13 -14.66 28.70
C MET A 116 15.77 -16.00 28.01
N SER A 117 14.65 -16.66 28.36
CA SER A 117 14.28 -17.97 27.78
C SER A 117 13.52 -17.84 26.45
N ASN A 118 12.67 -16.83 26.28
CA ASN A 118 11.73 -16.77 25.16
C ASN A 118 12.43 -16.75 23.78
N CYS A 119 13.64 -16.19 23.69
CA CYS A 119 14.44 -16.18 22.45
C CYS A 119 14.96 -17.58 22.08
N THR A 120 15.41 -18.37 23.08
CA THR A 120 15.86 -19.75 22.86
C THR A 120 14.70 -20.68 22.55
N ASP A 121 13.54 -20.43 23.17
CA ASP A 121 12.33 -21.23 22.98
C ASP A 121 11.75 -21.02 21.57
N LEU A 122 11.72 -19.76 21.09
CA LEU A 122 11.35 -19.41 19.72
C LEU A 122 12.25 -20.06 18.67
N LEU A 123 13.57 -19.95 18.81
CA LEU A 123 14.52 -20.61 17.90
C LEU A 123 14.38 -22.13 17.93
N SER A 124 14.10 -22.73 19.08
CA SER A 124 13.89 -24.16 19.20
C SER A 124 12.65 -24.61 18.43
N LYS A 125 11.53 -23.87 18.53
CA LYS A 125 10.31 -24.12 17.71
C LYS A 125 10.58 -23.95 16.21
N ILE A 126 11.28 -22.88 15.82
CA ILE A 126 11.63 -22.61 14.42
C ILE A 126 12.53 -23.73 13.87
N PHE A 127 13.59 -24.11 14.59
CA PHE A 127 14.51 -25.17 14.16
C PHE A 127 13.84 -26.55 14.08
N ALA A 128 12.93 -26.88 15.00
CA ALA A 128 12.13 -28.10 14.88
C ALA A 128 11.28 -28.12 13.58
N THR A 129 10.74 -26.96 13.19
CA THR A 129 9.98 -26.80 11.94
C THR A 129 10.89 -26.81 10.71
N MET A 130 12.07 -26.19 10.78
CA MET A 130 13.10 -26.25 9.73
C MET A 130 13.53 -27.69 9.46
N GLU A 131 13.85 -28.49 10.47
CA GLU A 131 14.29 -29.88 10.28
C GLU A 131 13.22 -30.72 9.56
N LYS A 132 11.94 -30.50 9.89
CA LYS A 132 10.79 -31.17 9.27
C LYS A 132 10.55 -30.76 7.81
N HIS A 133 10.87 -29.54 7.42
CA HIS A 133 10.55 -28.97 6.11
C HIS A 133 11.79 -28.65 5.23
N LYS A 134 13.01 -28.98 5.68
CA LYS A 134 14.29 -28.57 5.07
C LYS A 134 14.43 -28.88 3.59
N GLU A 135 13.90 -30.00 3.11
CA GLU A 135 13.99 -30.42 1.69
C GLU A 135 13.23 -29.49 0.73
N ALA A 136 12.32 -28.65 1.23
CA ALA A 136 11.58 -27.69 0.42
C ALA A 136 12.30 -26.32 0.26
N PHE A 137 13.30 -26.02 1.09
CA PHE A 137 13.91 -24.69 1.17
C PHE A 137 15.41 -24.72 0.85
N PHE A 138 15.78 -24.15 -0.29
CA PHE A 138 17.15 -24.10 -0.78
C PHE A 138 17.78 -22.73 -0.52
N VAL A 139 18.89 -22.72 0.22
CA VAL A 139 19.80 -21.56 0.29
C VAL A 139 20.86 -21.73 -0.79
N ILE A 140 20.91 -20.80 -1.74
CA ILE A 140 21.78 -20.88 -2.93
C ILE A 140 22.86 -19.81 -2.85
N ARG A 141 24.13 -20.20 -2.92
CA ARG A 141 25.27 -19.29 -2.79
C ARG A 141 25.79 -18.87 -4.16
N LEU A 142 25.49 -17.64 -4.55
CA LEU A 142 25.94 -17.04 -5.81
C LEU A 142 27.30 -16.34 -5.70
N ARG A 143 27.71 -15.93 -4.50
CA ARG A 143 28.97 -15.20 -4.24
C ARG A 143 29.65 -15.75 -2.99
N ASN A 144 30.98 -15.71 -2.95
CA ASN A 144 31.73 -15.96 -1.73
C ASN A 144 31.45 -14.83 -0.71
N PRO A 145 30.92 -15.12 0.50
CA PRO A 145 30.58 -14.09 1.49
C PRO A 145 31.78 -13.30 2.02
N ILE A 146 33.01 -13.80 1.85
CA ILE A 146 34.25 -13.13 2.27
C ILE A 146 34.69 -12.06 1.24
N ALA A 147 34.18 -12.12 0.00
CA ALA A 147 34.56 -11.18 -1.05
C ALA A 147 33.78 -9.86 -0.94
N SER A 148 34.50 -8.73 -0.95
CA SER A 148 33.90 -7.38 -1.01
C SER A 148 32.79 -7.32 -2.06
N CYS A 149 31.62 -6.82 -1.68
CA CYS A 149 30.46 -6.69 -2.56
C CYS A 149 30.44 -5.29 -3.19
N PRO A 150 30.47 -5.14 -4.53
CA PRO A 150 30.20 -3.86 -5.16
C PRO A 150 28.74 -3.46 -4.93
N ALA A 151 28.43 -2.16 -5.01
CA ALA A 151 27.05 -1.70 -4.99
C ALA A 151 26.27 -2.34 -6.15
N VAL A 152 25.09 -2.89 -5.85
CA VAL A 152 24.18 -3.40 -6.86
C VAL A 152 23.64 -2.21 -7.64
N ASN A 153 23.97 -2.15 -8.93
CA ASN A 153 23.48 -1.13 -9.84
C ASN A 153 22.73 -1.82 -10.97
N ASP A 154 21.40 -1.88 -10.82
CA ASP A 154 20.52 -2.33 -11.89
C ASP A 154 20.48 -1.28 -13.00
N THR A 155 20.71 -1.70 -14.23
CA THR A 155 20.70 -0.82 -15.41
C THR A 155 19.31 -0.67 -16.02
N ASP A 156 18.38 -1.54 -15.64
CA ASP A 156 17.07 -1.60 -16.27
C ASP A 156 16.10 -0.59 -15.61
N ALA A 157 15.31 0.08 -16.46
CA ALA A 157 14.31 1.02 -15.98
C ALA A 157 13.12 0.28 -15.36
N LEU A 158 12.52 0.86 -14.31
CA LEU A 158 11.30 0.31 -13.71
C LEU A 158 10.16 0.22 -14.74
N ILE A 159 9.73 -1.00 -15.04
CA ILE A 159 8.60 -1.28 -15.92
C ILE A 159 7.31 -1.24 -15.09
N GLN A 160 6.53 -0.16 -15.19
CA GLN A 160 5.22 -0.11 -14.56
C GLN A 160 4.20 -0.89 -15.40
N CYS A 161 3.63 -1.95 -14.83
CA CYS A 161 2.56 -2.73 -15.48
C CYS A 161 1.59 -3.30 -14.43
N ASP A 162 0.49 -2.59 -14.17
CA ASP A 162 -0.53 -2.97 -13.18
C ASP A 162 -1.09 -4.40 -13.38
N LEU A 163 -1.05 -4.93 -14.60
CA LEU A 163 -1.47 -6.31 -14.93
C LEU A 163 -0.47 -7.38 -14.47
N MET A 164 0.81 -7.03 -14.36
CA MET A 164 1.92 -7.94 -14.01
C MET A 164 2.56 -7.63 -12.65
N ASP A 165 2.11 -6.58 -11.97
CA ASP A 165 2.56 -6.16 -10.63
C ASP A 165 2.36 -7.27 -9.58
N THR A 166 1.25 -8.02 -9.67
CA THR A 166 0.99 -9.18 -8.83
C THR A 166 0.45 -10.36 -9.62
N ARG A 167 0.69 -11.57 -9.12
CA ARG A 167 0.08 -12.81 -9.64
C ARG A 167 -1.45 -12.73 -9.67
N ASP A 168 -2.06 -12.11 -8.67
CA ASP A 168 -3.52 -12.02 -8.56
C ASP A 168 -4.13 -11.05 -9.58
N ALA A 169 -3.44 -9.95 -9.93
CA ALA A 169 -3.87 -9.08 -11.03
C ALA A 169 -3.98 -9.88 -12.34
N PHE A 170 -2.95 -10.65 -12.69
CA PHE A 170 -2.97 -11.51 -13.87
C PHE A 170 -4.03 -12.64 -13.79
N LEU A 171 -4.15 -13.32 -12.64
CA LEU A 171 -5.12 -14.41 -12.48
C LEU A 171 -6.57 -13.92 -12.52
N ASN A 172 -6.86 -12.76 -11.93
CA ASN A 172 -8.19 -12.15 -11.98
C ASN A 172 -8.52 -11.72 -13.42
N PHE A 173 -7.59 -11.02 -14.08
CA PHE A 173 -7.72 -10.66 -15.50
C PHE A 173 -7.98 -11.88 -16.40
N ALA A 174 -7.19 -12.95 -16.23
CA ALA A 174 -7.36 -14.18 -17.01
C ALA A 174 -8.71 -14.87 -16.72
N ARG A 175 -9.17 -14.88 -15.47
CA ARG A 175 -10.47 -15.45 -15.08
C ARG A 175 -11.63 -14.67 -15.71
N ASP A 176 -11.60 -13.34 -15.61
CA ASP A 176 -12.62 -12.43 -16.10
C ASP A 176 -12.72 -12.42 -17.64
N LYS A 177 -11.60 -12.66 -18.33
CA LYS A 177 -11.53 -12.76 -19.79
C LYS A 177 -11.66 -14.19 -20.33
N HIS A 178 -11.82 -15.18 -19.44
CA HIS A 178 -11.84 -16.61 -19.77
C HIS A 178 -10.61 -17.08 -20.56
N TYR A 179 -9.43 -16.57 -20.18
CA TYR A 179 -8.15 -16.98 -20.72
C TYR A 179 -7.64 -18.22 -20.00
N GLU A 180 -7.38 -19.28 -20.76
CA GLU A 180 -7.04 -20.59 -20.25
C GLU A 180 -5.73 -21.11 -20.84
N PHE A 181 -4.91 -21.72 -19.99
CA PHE A 181 -3.68 -22.40 -20.39
C PHE A 181 -3.84 -23.94 -20.36
N SER A 182 -5.08 -24.42 -20.48
CA SER A 182 -5.49 -25.83 -20.36
C SER A 182 -5.17 -26.70 -21.59
N SER A 183 -4.82 -26.11 -22.72
CA SER A 183 -4.41 -26.82 -23.94
C SER A 183 -3.56 -25.91 -24.83
N LEU A 184 -2.74 -26.47 -25.73
CA LEU A 184 -1.90 -25.67 -26.64
C LEU A 184 -2.69 -24.63 -27.46
N ARG A 185 -3.91 -24.97 -27.88
CA ARG A 185 -4.78 -24.04 -28.63
C ARG A 185 -5.25 -22.88 -27.75
N ARG A 186 -5.74 -23.17 -26.54
CA ARG A 186 -6.21 -22.15 -25.59
C ARG A 186 -5.05 -21.28 -25.10
N ALA A 187 -3.92 -21.89 -24.73
CA ALA A 187 -2.70 -21.19 -24.34
C ALA A 187 -2.18 -20.24 -25.44
N LYS A 188 -2.17 -20.65 -26.71
CA LYS A 188 -1.78 -19.77 -27.83
C LYS A 188 -2.72 -18.57 -27.97
N PHE A 189 -4.04 -18.77 -27.86
CA PHE A 189 -5.02 -17.70 -27.89
C PHE A 189 -4.85 -16.73 -26.71
N SER A 190 -4.74 -17.27 -25.50
CA SER A 190 -4.56 -16.47 -24.28
C SER A 190 -3.22 -15.73 -24.24
N THR A 191 -2.14 -16.32 -24.76
CA THR A 191 -0.85 -15.62 -24.91
C THR A 191 -0.94 -14.50 -25.94
N LEU A 192 -1.58 -14.72 -27.09
CA LEU A 192 -1.78 -13.68 -28.11
C LEU A 192 -2.59 -12.49 -27.56
N ALA A 193 -3.70 -12.78 -26.87
CA ALA A 193 -4.54 -11.76 -26.26
C ALA A 193 -3.80 -11.01 -25.13
N LEU A 194 -3.02 -11.73 -24.31
CA LEU A 194 -2.20 -11.13 -23.26
C LEU A 194 -1.12 -10.20 -23.84
N LEU A 195 -0.42 -10.61 -24.90
CA LEU A 195 0.56 -9.77 -25.58
C LEU A 195 -0.07 -8.49 -26.13
N TYR A 196 -1.25 -8.59 -26.75
CA TYR A 196 -2.00 -7.43 -27.22
C TYR A 196 -2.34 -6.46 -26.07
N GLU A 197 -2.84 -6.98 -24.94
CA GLU A 197 -3.20 -6.16 -23.77
C GLU A 197 -1.95 -5.56 -23.10
N LEU A 198 -0.81 -6.26 -23.05
CA LEU A 198 0.46 -5.70 -22.58
C LEU A 198 0.95 -4.55 -23.49
N HIS A 199 0.93 -4.73 -24.81
CA HIS A 199 1.34 -3.68 -25.75
C HIS A 199 0.38 -2.48 -25.76
N THR A 200 -0.94 -2.70 -25.59
CA THR A 200 -1.95 -1.62 -25.65
C THR A 200 -2.30 -0.99 -24.30
N SER A 201 -1.83 -1.56 -23.18
CA SER A 201 -1.85 -0.91 -21.87
C SER A 201 -0.62 -0.04 -21.63
N THR A 202 0.55 -0.44 -22.18
CA THR A 202 1.79 0.35 -22.14
C THR A 202 1.86 1.44 -23.21
N THR A 203 1.29 1.19 -24.40
CA THR A 203 1.09 2.23 -25.41
C THR A 203 -0.15 3.05 -25.07
N ASP A 204 0.05 4.32 -24.72
CA ASP A 204 -1.01 5.25 -24.31
C ASP A 204 -2.21 5.23 -25.27
N LYS A 205 -3.43 5.13 -24.72
CA LYS A 205 -4.67 4.75 -25.45
C LYS A 205 -5.20 5.83 -26.41
N PHE A 206 -4.45 6.08 -27.48
CA PHE A 206 -4.88 6.89 -28.63
C PHE A 206 -4.50 6.20 -29.94
N THR A 207 -5.34 5.27 -30.38
CA THR A 207 -5.34 4.77 -31.75
C THR A 207 -6.02 5.81 -32.65
N TYR A 208 -5.24 6.49 -33.49
CA TYR A 208 -5.75 7.54 -34.39
C TYR A 208 -6.25 6.93 -35.71
N ASN A 209 -7.35 7.43 -36.24
CA ASN A 209 -7.90 7.00 -37.54
C ASN A 209 -7.69 8.11 -38.57
N CYS A 210 -7.18 7.76 -39.75
CA CYS A 210 -6.95 8.70 -40.84
C CYS A 210 -8.27 9.30 -41.34
N ASN A 211 -8.41 10.63 -41.34
CA ASN A 211 -9.63 11.31 -41.79
C ASN A 211 -9.94 11.08 -43.27
N ALA A 212 -8.92 10.82 -44.10
CA ALA A 212 -9.09 10.50 -45.54
C ALA A 212 -9.55 9.04 -45.80
N CYS A 213 -8.79 8.03 -45.35
CA CYS A 213 -9.08 6.61 -45.66
C CYS A 213 -9.79 5.82 -44.56
N ARG A 214 -10.03 6.44 -43.38
CA ARG A 214 -10.63 5.84 -42.17
C ARG A 214 -9.88 4.64 -41.58
N HIS A 215 -8.69 4.32 -42.10
CA HIS A 215 -7.82 3.29 -41.54
C HIS A 215 -7.07 3.80 -40.32
N GLN A 216 -6.74 2.90 -39.40
CA GLN A 216 -5.92 3.21 -38.23
C GLN A 216 -4.49 3.62 -38.67
N CYS A 217 -3.96 4.67 -38.05
CA CYS A 217 -2.63 5.22 -38.31
C CYS A 217 -1.61 4.64 -37.33
N GLU A 218 -0.62 3.89 -37.83
CA GLU A 218 0.60 3.57 -37.07
C GLU A 218 1.51 4.80 -36.96
N ILE A 219 1.60 5.60 -38.03
CA ILE A 219 2.31 6.89 -38.08
C ILE A 219 1.27 7.98 -38.33
N ARG A 220 1.17 8.94 -37.40
CA ARG A 220 0.17 10.01 -37.40
C ARG A 220 0.79 11.31 -37.90
N TYR A 221 0.34 11.79 -39.05
CA TYR A 221 0.54 13.18 -39.47
C TYR A 221 -0.64 14.00 -38.95
N HIS A 222 -0.40 14.86 -37.96
CA HIS A 222 -1.44 15.66 -37.31
C HIS A 222 -1.44 17.10 -37.83
N CYS A 223 -2.60 17.63 -38.22
CA CYS A 223 -2.72 19.04 -38.57
C CYS A 223 -2.83 19.92 -37.31
N THR A 224 -1.89 20.86 -37.12
CA THR A 224 -1.90 21.79 -35.97
C THR A 224 -2.84 23.00 -36.11
N VAL A 225 -3.71 22.96 -37.13
CA VAL A 225 -4.62 24.06 -37.52
C VAL A 225 -6.07 23.58 -37.66
N CYS A 226 -6.31 22.42 -38.28
CA CYS A 226 -7.64 21.81 -38.37
C CYS A 226 -7.96 20.98 -37.12
N ASP A 227 -9.23 20.99 -36.71
CA ASP A 227 -9.70 20.22 -35.55
C ASP A 227 -9.71 18.73 -35.91
N ASP A 228 -9.05 17.92 -35.09
CA ASP A 228 -8.97 16.45 -35.15
C ASP A 228 -8.70 15.87 -36.57
N PHE A 229 -7.83 16.54 -37.35
CA PHE A 229 -7.50 16.13 -38.72
C PHE A 229 -6.13 15.46 -38.80
N ASP A 230 -6.17 14.14 -38.92
CA ASP A 230 -5.03 13.24 -38.99
C ASP A 230 -4.97 12.49 -40.32
N LEU A 231 -3.78 12.37 -40.89
CA LEU A 231 -3.52 11.52 -42.05
C LEU A 231 -2.54 10.41 -41.67
N CYS A 232 -2.78 9.21 -42.22
CA CYS A 232 -1.74 8.17 -42.24
C CYS A 232 -0.67 8.57 -43.28
N GLU A 233 0.53 7.99 -43.15
CA GLU A 233 1.66 8.29 -44.03
C GLU A 233 1.32 8.16 -45.54
N LYS A 234 0.53 7.16 -45.91
CA LYS A 234 0.03 6.99 -47.29
C LYS A 234 -0.84 8.17 -47.74
N CYS A 235 -1.81 8.59 -46.94
CA CYS A 235 -2.71 9.69 -47.29
C CYS A 235 -2.05 11.08 -47.19
N TYR A 236 -0.97 11.23 -46.42
CA TYR A 236 -0.18 12.46 -46.38
C TYR A 236 0.58 12.71 -47.70
N HIS A 237 1.02 11.65 -48.38
CA HIS A 237 1.76 11.74 -49.64
C HIS A 237 0.87 11.72 -50.90
N THR A 238 -0.41 11.37 -50.78
CA THR A 238 -1.38 11.38 -51.88
C THR A 238 -1.94 12.78 -52.14
N GLU A 239 -2.06 13.16 -53.42
CA GLU A 239 -2.75 14.39 -53.81
C GLU A 239 -4.29 14.21 -53.84
N PRO A 240 -5.10 15.22 -53.46
CA PRO A 240 -4.69 16.55 -53.05
C PRO A 240 -4.15 16.60 -51.61
N LYS A 241 -2.97 17.20 -51.44
CA LYS A 241 -2.38 17.45 -50.12
C LYS A 241 -3.27 18.34 -49.26
N HIS A 242 -3.26 18.07 -47.96
CA HIS A 242 -3.88 18.95 -46.97
C HIS A 242 -3.15 20.31 -46.94
N GLU A 243 -3.90 21.40 -46.96
CA GLU A 243 -3.38 22.77 -47.16
C GLU A 243 -2.49 23.27 -46.00
N HIS A 244 -2.59 22.66 -44.82
CA HIS A 244 -1.84 23.05 -43.63
C HIS A 244 -0.63 22.15 -43.36
N ARG A 245 0.42 22.74 -42.78
CA ARG A 245 1.60 22.01 -42.30
C ARG A 245 1.21 21.01 -41.21
N MET A 246 1.41 19.72 -41.50
CA MET A 246 1.18 18.62 -40.55
C MET A 246 2.47 18.26 -39.83
N GLU A 247 2.36 17.88 -38.56
CA GLU A 247 3.47 17.39 -37.74
C GLU A 247 3.45 15.86 -37.72
N ARG A 248 4.59 15.23 -38.06
CA ARG A 248 4.75 13.77 -37.98
C ARG A 248 4.96 13.36 -36.52
N SER A 249 4.04 12.56 -36.00
CA SER A 249 4.16 11.90 -34.71
C SER A 249 4.20 10.40 -34.93
N VAL A 250 5.27 9.78 -34.44
CA VAL A 250 5.45 8.32 -34.38
C VAL A 250 5.17 7.93 -32.93
N PRO A 251 4.38 6.88 -32.65
CA PRO A 251 4.40 6.24 -31.35
C PRO A 251 5.85 5.85 -31.05
N SER A 252 6.39 6.19 -29.88
CA SER A 252 7.81 6.01 -29.55
C SER A 252 8.21 4.54 -29.45
N ILE A 253 8.37 3.89 -30.60
CA ILE A 253 9.23 2.74 -30.80
C ILE A 253 10.67 3.25 -30.69
N VAL A 254 11.41 2.64 -29.77
CA VAL A 254 12.86 2.77 -29.51
C VAL A 254 13.67 3.53 -30.57
N ASP A 255 14.25 4.65 -30.15
CA ASP A 255 15.25 5.40 -30.91
C ASP A 255 16.54 4.57 -31.03
N VAL A 256 16.73 3.92 -32.18
CA VAL A 256 18.01 3.31 -32.55
C VAL A 256 18.77 4.31 -33.43
N SER A 257 19.52 5.17 -32.74
CA SER A 257 20.65 5.97 -33.27
C SER A 257 20.33 6.98 -34.38
N GLN A 258 20.65 8.27 -34.15
CA GLN A 258 21.99 8.79 -34.47
C GLN A 258 22.13 10.33 -34.27
N ASP A 259 23.28 10.76 -33.73
CA ASP A 259 23.89 12.11 -33.65
C ASP A 259 23.22 13.24 -32.82
N GLY A 260 24.05 14.04 -32.10
CA GLY A 260 23.72 15.47 -31.87
C GLY A 260 23.85 16.12 -30.48
N GLU A 261 24.88 15.80 -29.69
CA GLU A 261 25.54 16.70 -28.71
C GLU A 261 24.77 17.58 -27.67
N GLN A 262 25.08 17.27 -26.40
CA GLN A 262 25.47 18.18 -25.29
C GLN A 262 24.47 19.04 -24.48
N ASN A 263 24.54 18.81 -23.15
CA ASN A 263 24.45 19.78 -22.03
C ASN A 263 23.15 20.63 -21.85
N SER A 264 22.59 20.84 -20.65
CA SER A 264 22.83 20.34 -19.28
C SER A 264 21.54 20.66 -18.45
N LEU A 265 21.37 20.52 -17.13
CA LEU A 265 22.24 20.31 -15.96
C LEU A 265 21.41 19.59 -14.84
N ASN A 266 21.99 19.39 -13.65
CA ASN A 266 21.42 18.72 -12.47
C ASN A 266 20.17 19.38 -11.85
N SER A 267 19.29 18.53 -11.29
CA SER A 267 18.75 18.68 -9.92
C SER A 267 18.43 17.31 -9.34
N ASN A 268 19.09 16.94 -8.24
CA ASN A 268 18.78 15.74 -7.45
C ASN A 268 17.42 15.85 -6.73
N ASP A 269 17.00 14.71 -6.19
CA ASP A 269 15.99 14.49 -5.15
C ASP A 269 14.59 14.06 -5.65
N LYS A 270 14.33 12.75 -5.53
CA LYS A 270 12.98 12.16 -5.59
C LYS A 270 12.86 11.00 -4.61
N SER A 271 12.35 11.35 -3.44
CA SER A 271 11.56 10.47 -2.59
C SER A 271 10.45 9.74 -3.37
N ILE A 272 10.14 8.53 -2.92
CA ILE A 272 9.04 7.69 -3.44
C ILE A 272 7.73 8.45 -3.27
N ALA A 273 7.13 8.88 -4.37
CA ALA A 273 5.94 9.74 -4.38
C ALA A 273 4.79 9.06 -5.12
N SER A 274 3.63 8.97 -4.47
CA SER A 274 2.46 8.25 -4.99
C SER A 274 1.95 8.80 -6.34
N PRO A 275 1.18 8.02 -7.13
CA PRO A 275 0.66 8.47 -8.44
C PRO A 275 -0.18 9.75 -8.38
N GLN A 276 -0.80 10.03 -7.22
CA GLN A 276 -1.51 11.28 -6.96
C GLN A 276 -0.55 12.48 -6.84
N LEU A 277 0.58 12.32 -6.14
CA LEU A 277 1.63 13.34 -6.05
C LEU A 277 2.25 13.61 -7.43
N GLN A 278 2.51 12.58 -8.24
CA GLN A 278 3.11 12.76 -9.57
C GLN A 278 2.18 13.52 -10.51
N ARG A 279 0.86 13.25 -10.46
CA ARG A 279 -0.16 14.02 -11.16
C ARG A 279 -0.24 15.47 -10.64
N GLN A 280 -0.16 15.68 -9.33
CA GLN A 280 -0.10 17.02 -8.73
C GLN A 280 1.15 17.79 -9.17
N GLN A 281 2.33 17.17 -9.20
CA GLN A 281 3.57 17.76 -9.70
C GLN A 281 3.49 18.11 -11.20
N SER A 282 2.88 17.26 -12.04
CA SER A 282 2.68 17.60 -13.46
C SER A 282 1.73 18.78 -13.65
N MET A 283 0.65 18.85 -12.86
CA MET A 283 -0.28 19.98 -12.86
C MET A 283 0.42 21.28 -12.41
N GLN A 284 1.27 21.19 -11.39
CA GLN A 284 2.06 22.30 -10.88
C GLN A 284 3.02 22.84 -11.93
N ARG A 285 3.77 21.98 -12.64
CA ARG A 285 4.62 22.39 -13.77
C ARG A 285 3.85 23.08 -14.89
N CYS A 286 2.62 22.64 -15.18
CA CYS A 286 1.73 23.31 -16.14
C CYS A 286 1.26 24.69 -15.67
N ILE A 287 0.99 24.88 -14.38
CA ILE A 287 0.65 26.19 -13.78
C ILE A 287 1.86 27.13 -13.83
N GLU A 288 3.06 26.65 -13.52
CA GLU A 288 4.30 27.42 -13.59
C GLU A 288 4.63 27.88 -15.01
N ALA A 289 4.48 26.99 -16.00
CA ALA A 289 4.65 27.34 -17.41
C ALA A 289 3.60 28.36 -17.89
N LEU A 290 2.35 28.29 -17.39
CA LEU A 290 1.31 29.28 -17.67
C LEU A 290 1.64 30.64 -17.03
N LEU A 291 2.04 30.67 -15.75
CA LEU A 291 2.44 31.90 -15.05
C LEU A 291 3.65 32.56 -15.72
N HIS A 292 4.64 31.77 -16.14
CA HIS A 292 5.76 32.24 -16.93
C HIS A 292 5.28 32.86 -18.25
N ALA A 293 4.39 32.19 -19.00
CA ALA A 293 3.89 32.70 -20.27
C ALA A 293 3.08 34.00 -20.16
N VAL A 294 2.34 34.19 -19.06
CA VAL A 294 1.60 35.43 -18.74
C VAL A 294 2.57 36.59 -18.46
N ASN A 295 3.67 36.33 -17.74
CA ASN A 295 4.61 37.37 -17.30
C ASN A 295 5.78 37.61 -18.29
N CYS A 296 6.08 36.65 -19.17
CA CYS A 296 7.23 36.71 -20.08
C CYS A 296 7.00 37.70 -21.22
N ARG A 297 7.80 38.77 -21.28
CA ARG A 297 7.75 39.79 -22.35
C ARG A 297 8.60 39.45 -23.58
N ASN A 298 9.51 38.46 -23.48
CA ASN A 298 10.36 38.07 -24.60
C ASN A 298 9.55 37.30 -25.67
N ALA A 299 9.61 37.75 -26.93
CA ALA A 299 8.99 37.08 -28.08
C ALA A 299 9.71 35.76 -28.43
N ASN A 300 11.04 35.75 -28.33
CA ASN A 300 11.92 34.62 -28.64
C ASN A 300 12.35 33.89 -27.37
N CYS A 301 11.38 33.55 -26.50
CA CYS A 301 11.67 32.82 -25.28
C CYS A 301 12.10 31.38 -25.60
N VAL A 302 13.29 30.99 -25.13
CA VAL A 302 13.89 29.65 -25.34
C VAL A 302 13.01 28.52 -24.79
N ASN A 303 12.20 28.80 -23.77
CA ASN A 303 11.25 27.83 -23.22
C ASN A 303 10.10 27.56 -24.21
N ARG A 304 10.13 26.40 -24.87
CA ARG A 304 9.11 25.94 -25.84
C ARG A 304 7.68 26.01 -25.29
N SER A 305 7.48 25.75 -23.99
CA SER A 305 6.17 25.83 -23.33
C SER A 305 5.66 27.27 -23.23
N CYS A 306 6.55 28.27 -23.11
CA CYS A 306 6.16 29.68 -23.10
C CYS A 306 5.43 30.08 -24.40
N PHE A 307 5.93 29.65 -25.56
CA PHE A 307 5.29 29.93 -26.85
C PHE A 307 3.90 29.28 -26.94
N ARG A 308 3.79 28.00 -26.55
CA ARG A 308 2.52 27.26 -26.51
C ARG A 308 1.48 27.96 -25.63
N TYR A 309 1.84 28.30 -24.39
CA TYR A 309 0.92 28.97 -23.48
C TYR A 309 0.58 30.40 -23.89
N LYS A 310 1.50 31.16 -24.52
CA LYS A 310 1.18 32.48 -25.09
C LYS A 310 0.11 32.41 -26.18
N ARG A 311 0.21 31.47 -27.13
CA ARG A 311 -0.82 31.23 -28.17
C ARG A 311 -2.18 30.87 -27.54
N VAL A 312 -2.16 30.05 -26.48
CA VAL A 312 -3.36 29.67 -25.72
C VAL A 312 -3.97 30.87 -24.97
N ILE A 313 -3.17 31.72 -24.33
CA ILE A 313 -3.63 32.95 -23.66
C ILE A 313 -4.26 33.90 -24.68
N GLN A 314 -3.64 34.09 -25.85
CA GLN A 314 -4.20 34.94 -26.91
C GLN A 314 -5.55 34.40 -27.39
N HIS A 315 -5.66 33.10 -27.64
CA HIS A 315 -6.92 32.45 -27.95
C HIS A 315 -8.00 32.72 -26.88
N THR A 316 -7.67 32.66 -25.57
CA THR A 316 -8.66 32.96 -24.52
C THR A 316 -9.17 34.41 -24.49
N LYS A 317 -8.44 35.36 -25.09
CA LYS A 317 -8.88 36.76 -25.22
C LYS A 317 -9.78 37.00 -26.44
N GLU A 318 -9.56 36.24 -27.51
CA GLU A 318 -10.22 36.42 -28.81
C GLU A 318 -11.36 35.43 -29.07
N CYS A 319 -11.46 34.35 -28.28
CA CYS A 319 -12.44 33.29 -28.47
C CYS A 319 -13.88 33.77 -28.19
N LYS A 320 -14.68 33.85 -29.26
CA LYS A 320 -16.13 34.15 -29.22
C LYS A 320 -16.99 32.95 -28.79
N GLY A 321 -16.40 31.76 -28.68
CA GLY A 321 -17.10 30.56 -28.22
C GLY A 321 -17.49 30.69 -26.76
N LYS A 322 -18.76 30.44 -26.42
CA LYS A 322 -19.21 30.35 -25.01
C LYS A 322 -18.30 29.36 -24.28
N ASN A 323 -17.88 29.68 -23.04
CA ASN A 323 -16.85 28.97 -22.26
C ASN A 323 -17.03 27.44 -22.15
N SER A 324 -18.22 26.89 -22.44
CA SER A 324 -18.55 25.47 -22.45
C SER A 324 -18.44 24.77 -23.82
N GLN A 325 -18.17 25.48 -24.92
CA GLN A 325 -18.15 24.92 -26.28
C GLN A 325 -16.77 24.91 -26.96
N CYS A 326 -15.83 25.81 -26.61
CA CYS A 326 -14.46 25.70 -27.11
C CYS A 326 -13.63 24.70 -26.29
N ASN A 327 -13.05 23.68 -26.93
CA ASN A 327 -12.25 22.64 -26.28
C ASN A 327 -10.92 23.18 -25.70
N VAL A 328 -10.27 24.13 -26.37
CA VAL A 328 -9.08 24.83 -25.84
C VAL A 328 -9.44 25.59 -24.55
N CYS A 329 -10.53 26.36 -24.57
CA CYS A 329 -11.01 27.08 -23.38
C CYS A 329 -11.37 26.12 -22.23
N LYS A 330 -12.02 24.97 -22.49
CA LYS A 330 -12.32 23.95 -21.45
C LYS A 330 -11.07 23.48 -20.73
N GLN A 331 -10.02 23.10 -21.48
CA GLN A 331 -8.76 22.61 -20.91
C GLN A 331 -8.06 23.70 -20.08
N VAL A 332 -8.04 24.95 -20.56
CA VAL A 332 -7.47 26.08 -19.82
C VAL A 332 -8.27 26.41 -18.58
N ILE A 333 -9.60 26.41 -18.64
CA ILE A 333 -10.48 26.66 -17.49
C ILE A 333 -10.23 25.63 -16.37
N PHE A 334 -9.96 24.37 -16.72
CA PHE A 334 -9.60 23.32 -15.75
C PHE A 334 -8.26 23.61 -15.07
N LEU A 335 -7.22 23.97 -15.83
CA LEU A 335 -5.90 24.36 -15.30
C LEU A 335 -6.00 25.62 -14.42
N CYS A 336 -6.72 26.64 -14.88
CA CYS A 336 -6.95 27.88 -14.14
C CYS A 336 -7.82 27.67 -12.89
N TRP A 337 -8.65 26.62 -12.82
CA TRP A 337 -9.41 26.28 -11.61
C TRP A 337 -8.52 25.70 -10.51
N TYR A 338 -7.51 24.89 -10.86
CA TYR A 338 -6.50 24.46 -9.89
C TYR A 338 -5.71 25.65 -9.35
N HIS A 339 -5.27 26.57 -10.22
CA HIS A 339 -4.62 27.80 -9.80
C HIS A 339 -5.54 28.69 -8.92
N ALA A 340 -6.80 28.89 -9.30
CA ALA A 340 -7.74 29.75 -8.57
C ALA A 340 -8.11 29.24 -7.15
N LYS A 341 -7.84 27.96 -6.84
CA LYS A 341 -8.01 27.41 -5.48
C LYS A 341 -6.96 27.90 -4.48
N SER A 342 -5.74 28.18 -4.95
CA SER A 342 -4.58 28.58 -4.13
C SER A 342 -4.11 30.01 -4.40
N CYS A 343 -4.58 30.65 -5.47
CA CYS A 343 -4.21 32.02 -5.84
C CYS A 343 -4.76 33.05 -4.85
N MET A 344 -3.89 33.62 -4.02
CA MET A 344 -4.23 34.69 -3.08
C MET A 344 -4.32 36.08 -3.75
N ASP A 345 -3.61 36.30 -4.87
CA ASP A 345 -3.61 37.57 -5.61
C ASP A 345 -5.04 38.02 -6.01
N LEU A 346 -5.28 39.32 -5.89
CA LEU A 346 -6.52 40.02 -6.26
C LEU A 346 -6.51 40.45 -7.73
N ASN A 347 -5.34 40.78 -8.28
CA ASN A 347 -5.14 41.29 -9.64
C ASN A 347 -4.42 40.27 -10.54
N CYS A 348 -4.67 38.98 -10.31
CA CYS A 348 -4.01 37.90 -11.02
C CYS A 348 -4.27 37.98 -12.54
N GLN A 349 -3.18 37.99 -13.31
CA GLN A 349 -3.18 38.12 -14.78
C GLN A 349 -3.50 36.80 -15.51
N VAL A 350 -3.71 35.69 -14.79
CA VAL A 350 -4.06 34.39 -15.36
C VAL A 350 -5.52 34.40 -15.88
N PRO A 351 -5.76 33.99 -17.14
CA PRO A 351 -7.12 33.94 -17.71
C PRO A 351 -8.12 33.19 -16.82
N PHE A 352 -9.34 33.72 -16.71
CA PHE A 352 -10.44 33.18 -15.91
C PHE A 352 -10.23 33.11 -14.39
N CYS A 353 -9.03 33.38 -13.85
CA CYS A 353 -8.71 33.18 -12.42
C CYS A 353 -9.67 33.95 -11.49
N THR A 354 -9.88 35.24 -11.73
CA THR A 354 -10.81 36.09 -10.95
C THR A 354 -12.24 35.52 -10.94
N ASN A 355 -12.79 35.23 -12.14
CA ASN A 355 -14.11 34.65 -12.31
C ASN A 355 -14.28 33.28 -11.63
N LEU A 356 -13.24 32.44 -11.65
CA LEU A 356 -13.23 31.13 -10.98
C LEU A 356 -13.13 31.27 -9.46
N LYS A 357 -12.31 32.20 -8.95
CA LYS A 357 -12.21 32.53 -7.52
C LYS A 357 -13.57 32.97 -6.95
N THR A 358 -14.30 33.85 -7.66
CA THR A 358 -15.67 34.23 -7.28
C THR A 358 -16.65 33.05 -7.28
N LYS A 359 -16.56 32.13 -8.27
CA LYS A 359 -17.41 30.93 -8.31
C LYS A 359 -17.11 29.98 -7.15
N ILE A 360 -15.84 29.70 -6.86
CA ILE A 360 -15.41 28.85 -5.74
C ILE A 360 -15.88 29.45 -4.41
N GLN A 361 -15.76 30.77 -4.23
CA GLN A 361 -16.21 31.46 -3.02
C GLN A 361 -17.74 31.37 -2.85
N LYS A 362 -18.52 31.58 -3.91
CA LYS A 362 -19.98 31.39 -3.89
C LYS A 362 -20.37 29.95 -3.56
N GLN A 363 -19.70 28.95 -4.15
CA GLN A 363 -19.95 27.53 -3.88
C GLN A 363 -19.62 27.13 -2.43
N ARG A 364 -18.54 27.66 -1.85
CA ARG A 364 -18.22 27.46 -0.43
C ARG A 364 -19.28 28.09 0.48
N ALA A 365 -19.73 29.30 0.17
CA ALA A 365 -20.77 29.99 0.93
C ALA A 365 -22.10 29.23 0.91
N THR A 366 -22.54 28.73 -0.25
CA THR A 366 -23.77 27.93 -0.34
C THR A 366 -23.65 26.59 0.39
N SER A 367 -22.52 25.88 0.27
CA SER A 367 -22.27 24.62 1.00
C SER A 367 -22.37 24.82 2.51
N LEU A 368 -21.66 25.82 3.05
CA LEU A 368 -21.71 26.14 4.49
C LEU A 368 -23.12 26.52 4.95
N GLN A 369 -23.90 27.21 4.11
CA GLN A 369 -25.29 27.53 4.41
C GLN A 369 -26.20 26.30 4.40
N THR A 370 -26.00 25.36 3.48
CA THR A 370 -26.75 24.08 3.45
C THR A 370 -26.37 23.15 4.60
N ASP A 371 -25.09 23.08 4.97
CA ASP A 371 -24.63 22.26 6.09
C ASP A 371 -25.10 22.82 7.43
N ARG A 372 -25.09 24.15 7.60
CA ARG A 372 -25.71 24.82 8.76
C ARG A 372 -27.20 24.55 8.86
N ARG A 373 -27.94 24.57 7.74
CA ARG A 373 -29.37 24.20 7.70
C ARG A 373 -29.61 22.72 8.04
N ARG A 374 -28.79 21.80 7.51
CA ARG A 374 -28.84 20.37 7.86
C ARG A 374 -28.58 20.13 9.35
N MET A 375 -27.56 20.79 9.91
CA MET A 375 -27.22 20.68 11.32
C MET A 375 -28.34 21.22 12.23
N GLN A 376 -28.96 22.34 11.85
CA GLN A 376 -30.15 22.87 12.53
C GLN A 376 -31.35 21.90 12.45
N ALA A 377 -31.62 21.31 11.28
CA ALA A 377 -32.69 20.33 11.12
C ALA A 377 -32.45 19.05 11.97
N MET A 378 -31.22 18.53 12.02
CA MET A 378 -30.87 17.41 12.92
C MET A 378 -31.03 17.77 14.40
N MET A 379 -30.64 18.98 14.81
CA MET A 379 -30.85 19.44 16.19
C MET A 379 -32.34 19.55 16.52
N GLN A 380 -33.17 20.11 15.63
CA GLN A 380 -34.62 20.20 15.80
C GLN A 380 -35.29 18.83 15.87
N GLN A 381 -34.85 17.87 15.06
CA GLN A 381 -35.32 16.47 15.18
C GLN A 381 -34.97 15.87 16.55
N ARG A 382 -33.73 16.07 17.03
CA ARG A 382 -33.30 15.60 18.35
C ARG A 382 -34.13 16.23 19.49
N THR A 383 -34.32 17.55 19.48
CA THR A 383 -35.13 18.23 20.51
C THR A 383 -36.58 17.76 20.50
N ASN A 384 -37.18 17.56 19.32
CA ASN A 384 -38.54 17.04 19.21
C ASN A 384 -38.63 15.61 19.78
N THR A 385 -37.69 14.72 19.42
CA THR A 385 -37.69 13.34 19.94
C THR A 385 -37.55 13.27 21.47
N MET A 386 -36.78 14.17 22.09
CA MET A 386 -36.66 14.20 23.56
C MET A 386 -37.91 14.79 24.23
N GLN A 387 -38.58 15.78 23.63
CA GLN A 387 -39.87 16.27 24.12
C GLN A 387 -40.98 15.22 24.02
N THR A 388 -41.04 14.43 22.93
CA THR A 388 -42.02 13.34 22.81
C THR A 388 -41.81 12.25 23.87
N GLN A 389 -40.55 11.90 24.19
CA GLN A 389 -40.27 10.95 25.27
C GLN A 389 -40.67 11.47 26.65
N GLN A 390 -40.46 12.76 26.95
CA GLN A 390 -40.88 13.34 28.24
C GLN A 390 -42.40 13.37 28.42
N GLN A 391 -43.19 13.64 27.38
CA GLN A 391 -44.65 13.57 27.47
C GLN A 391 -45.20 12.14 27.62
N SER A 392 -44.46 11.12 27.18
CA SER A 392 -44.87 9.72 27.34
C SER A 392 -44.68 9.15 28.76
N GLN A 393 -43.98 9.84 29.66
CA GLN A 393 -43.81 9.43 31.06
C GLN A 393 -44.79 10.09 32.05
N SER A 394 -45.69 10.95 31.58
CA SER A 394 -46.68 11.65 32.42
C SER A 394 -48.13 11.17 32.17
N GLN A 395 -48.38 9.85 32.29
CA GLN A 395 -49.73 9.31 32.48
C GLN A 395 -49.84 8.68 33.89
N PRO A 396 -50.74 9.16 34.76
CA PRO A 396 -50.97 8.55 36.05
C PRO A 396 -51.65 7.17 35.93
N GLN A 397 -51.14 6.17 36.64
CA GLN A 397 -51.83 4.89 36.82
C GLN A 397 -53.10 5.09 37.66
N ALA A 398 -54.25 4.65 37.15
CA ALA A 398 -55.47 4.54 37.93
C ALA A 398 -55.38 3.32 38.87
N GLN A 399 -55.79 3.50 40.14
CA GLN A 399 -55.79 2.44 41.15
C GLN A 399 -56.89 1.41 40.91
N PRO A 400 -56.69 0.13 41.31
CA PRO A 400 -57.77 -0.84 41.38
C PRO A 400 -58.64 -0.59 42.63
N GLY A 401 -59.90 -0.24 42.40
CA GLY A 401 -60.95 -0.14 43.44
C GLY A 401 -61.75 -1.44 43.54
N LYS A 402 -62.12 -1.77 44.79
CA LYS A 402 -62.87 -2.96 45.26
C LYS A 402 -64.08 -3.37 44.41
#